data_AF-A0A6A3R5G9-F1
#
_entry.id   AF-A0A6A3R5G9-F1
#
_cell.length_a   1.000
_cell.length_b   1.000
_cell.length_c   1.000
_cell.angle_alpha   90.00
_cell.angle_beta   90.00
_cell.angle_gamma   90.00
#
_symmetry.space_group_name_H-M   'P 1'
#
loop_
_entity.id
_entity.type
_entity.pdbx_description
1 polymer ?
#
loop_
_entity_poly.entity_id
_entity_poly.type
_entity_poly.pdbx_seq_one_letter_code
_entity_poly.pdbx_strand_id
1 'polypeptide(L)'
;MPLPELAADDEQQCELFSNAASYAIQLLLGVIAIATLWYKRHVERPRRPLQIWLMDVGKQMIGASTGHFMNLFVSIQMPPVTDECAWYFLNFLGDCTLGMMLSLALLRLQQELAFSLNWVNIQESGDYGNPPSYRVWLLQLSAWLVIILFSKAIVVSVMIAASTPLGLLGELLFHSLHGYPFAELVLVMIVCPSFLNVVQFWIQDSFLKRDVSVLPTAYARFRHSFEETLQTNLLSHSHE
;
A
#
# COMPACT_ATOMS: atom_id res chain seq x y z
N MET A 1 -41.95 44.70 13.70
CA MET A 1 -41.94 43.39 13.05
C MET A 1 -40.50 43.11 12.64
N PRO A 2 -39.74 42.33 13.42
CA PRO A 2 -38.40 41.92 13.02
C PRO A 2 -38.51 40.82 11.95
N LEU A 3 -37.62 40.85 10.98
CA LEU A 3 -37.48 39.86 9.91
C LEU A 3 -37.15 38.48 10.50
N PRO A 4 -37.57 37.36 9.88
CA PRO A 4 -37.20 36.03 10.34
C PRO A 4 -35.68 35.86 10.22
N GLU A 5 -35.03 35.47 11.32
CA GLU A 5 -33.72 34.82 11.27
C GLU A 5 -33.82 33.66 10.28
N LEU A 6 -33.10 33.78 9.15
CA LEU A 6 -32.80 32.64 8.31
C LEU A 6 -32.09 31.62 9.21
N ALA A 7 -32.78 30.52 9.45
CA ALA A 7 -32.21 29.33 10.06
C ALA A 7 -30.89 29.03 9.35
N ALA A 8 -29.85 28.84 10.16
CA ALA A 8 -28.54 28.37 9.72
C ALA A 8 -28.74 27.18 8.77
N ASP A 9 -28.35 27.36 7.50
CA ASP A 9 -27.91 26.23 6.71
C ASP A 9 -26.69 25.72 7.47
N ASP A 10 -26.84 24.57 8.15
CA ASP A 10 -25.71 23.71 8.42
C ASP A 10 -25.12 23.43 7.04
N GLU A 11 -24.08 24.19 6.66
CA GLU A 11 -23.18 23.80 5.61
C GLU A 11 -22.84 22.33 5.89
N GLN A 12 -23.33 21.42 5.04
CA GLN A 12 -22.86 20.05 5.00
C GLN A 12 -21.41 20.10 4.52
N GLN A 13 -20.54 20.58 5.39
CA GLN A 13 -19.10 20.44 5.27
C GLN A 13 -18.85 18.93 5.15
N CYS A 14 -18.00 18.57 4.19
CA CYS A 14 -17.63 17.20 3.88
C CYS A 14 -16.84 16.62 5.07
N GLU A 15 -17.50 16.39 6.20
CA GLU A 15 -16.85 15.93 7.43
C GLU A 15 -16.49 14.46 7.28
N LEU A 16 -15.21 14.26 7.01
CA LEU A 16 -14.50 13.00 6.82
C LEU A 16 -14.76 11.95 7.93
N PHE A 17 -15.23 12.36 9.11
CA PHE A 17 -15.28 11.53 10.33
C PHE A 17 -16.56 11.56 11.19
N SER A 18 -17.69 12.13 10.76
CA SER A 18 -18.75 12.40 11.74
C SER A 18 -19.66 11.20 12.08
N ASN A 19 -19.72 10.14 11.26
CA ASN A 19 -20.81 9.15 11.34
C ASN A 19 -20.39 7.67 11.46
N ALA A 20 -21.20 6.87 12.16
CA ALA A 20 -21.05 5.40 12.28
C ALA A 20 -21.02 4.68 10.92
N ALA A 21 -21.65 5.27 9.90
CA ALA A 21 -21.61 4.79 8.53
C ALA A 21 -20.17 4.77 7.97
N SER A 22 -19.37 5.80 8.23
CA SER A 22 -17.99 5.91 7.72
C SER A 22 -17.09 4.81 8.27
N TYR A 23 -17.23 4.46 9.55
CA TYR A 23 -16.51 3.32 10.14
C TYR A 23 -16.95 1.98 9.54
N ALA A 24 -18.25 1.79 9.30
CA ALA A 24 -18.76 0.58 8.67
C ALA A 24 -18.22 0.41 7.24
N ILE A 25 -18.09 1.51 6.50
CA ILE A 25 -17.53 1.53 5.15
C ILE A 25 -16.03 1.18 5.16
N GLN A 26 -15.24 1.79 6.05
CA GLN A 26 -13.81 1.47 6.18
C GLN A 26 -13.60 0.00 6.54
N LEU A 27 -14.42 -0.55 7.43
CA LEU A 27 -14.41 -1.97 7.76
C LEU A 27 -14.73 -2.84 6.54
N LEU A 28 -15.75 -2.47 5.77
CA LEU A 28 -16.14 -3.18 4.55
C LEU A 28 -15.00 -3.18 3.51
N LEU A 29 -14.35 -2.03 3.28
CA LEU A 29 -13.19 -1.94 2.39
C LEU A 29 -12.03 -2.81 2.88
N GLY A 30 -11.77 -2.84 4.18
CA GLY A 30 -10.79 -3.74 4.80
C GLY A 30 -11.12 -5.22 4.57
N VAL A 31 -12.38 -5.61 4.71
CA VAL A 31 -12.84 -6.99 4.43
C VAL A 31 -12.65 -7.34 2.96
N ILE A 32 -13.00 -6.45 2.03
CA ILE A 32 -12.81 -6.66 0.59
C ILE A 32 -11.32 -6.82 0.26
N ALA A 33 -10.45 -5.97 0.84
CA ALA A 33 -9.01 -6.05 0.65
C ALA A 33 -8.44 -7.40 1.13
N ILE A 34 -8.80 -7.82 2.34
CA ILE A 34 -8.36 -9.12 2.90
C ILE A 34 -8.89 -10.29 2.06
N ALA A 35 -10.16 -10.24 1.65
CA ALA A 35 -10.77 -11.27 0.81
C ALA A 35 -10.06 -11.38 -0.56
N THR A 36 -9.67 -10.25 -1.14
CA THR A 36 -8.90 -10.19 -2.39
C THR A 36 -7.53 -10.86 -2.24
N LEU A 37 -6.78 -10.53 -1.19
CA LEU A 37 -5.46 -11.13 -0.91
C LEU A 37 -5.57 -12.62 -0.57
N TRP A 38 -6.64 -13.00 0.12
CA TRP A 38 -6.95 -14.41 0.42
C TRP A 38 -7.27 -15.19 -0.85
N TYR A 39 -8.07 -14.63 -1.75
CA TYR A 39 -8.35 -15.21 -3.06
C TYR A 39 -7.07 -15.35 -3.88
N LYS A 40 -6.23 -14.31 -3.93
CA LYS A 40 -4.92 -14.36 -4.61
C LYS A 40 -4.07 -15.52 -4.10
N ARG A 41 -3.98 -15.70 -2.78
CA ARG A 41 -3.31 -16.86 -2.16
C ARG A 41 -3.87 -18.21 -2.60
N HIS A 42 -5.18 -18.33 -2.86
CA HIS A 42 -5.78 -19.58 -3.34
C HIS A 42 -5.36 -19.92 -4.77
N VAL A 43 -5.18 -18.89 -5.60
CA VAL A 43 -4.80 -19.04 -7.02
C VAL A 43 -3.30 -19.27 -7.18
N GLU A 44 -2.47 -18.84 -6.22
CA GLU A 44 -1.02 -19.04 -6.23
C GLU A 44 -0.58 -20.51 -6.31
N ARG A 45 0.38 -20.79 -7.21
CA ARG A 45 1.02 -22.10 -7.39
C ARG A 45 2.56 -21.94 -7.34
N PRO A 46 3.29 -22.59 -6.41
CA PRO A 46 2.80 -23.28 -5.22
C PRO A 46 2.20 -22.30 -4.21
N ARG A 47 1.32 -22.83 -3.35
CA ARG A 47 0.60 -22.02 -2.37
C ARG A 47 1.50 -21.63 -1.20
N ARG A 48 1.58 -20.33 -0.89
CA ARG A 48 2.43 -19.83 0.21
C ARG A 48 1.97 -20.36 1.59
N PRO A 49 2.91 -20.73 2.48
CA PRO A 49 2.61 -21.04 3.88
C PRO A 49 1.84 -19.92 4.59
N LEU A 50 0.88 -20.28 5.44
CA LEU A 50 -0.01 -19.30 6.10
C LEU A 50 0.75 -18.27 6.95
N GLN A 51 1.79 -18.69 7.67
CA GLN A 51 2.57 -17.80 8.54
C GLN A 51 3.26 -16.68 7.74
N ILE A 52 3.91 -17.03 6.63
CA ILE A 52 4.59 -16.06 5.75
C ILE A 52 3.55 -15.14 5.08
N TRP A 53 2.42 -15.70 4.65
CA TRP A 53 1.34 -14.90 4.08
C TRP A 53 0.78 -13.89 5.09
N LEU A 54 0.52 -14.30 6.34
CA LEU A 54 0.06 -13.39 7.40
C LEU A 54 1.09 -12.28 7.68
N MET A 55 2.37 -12.60 7.66
CA MET A 55 3.45 -11.61 7.79
C MET A 55 3.44 -10.60 6.63
N ASP A 56 3.29 -11.03 5.39
CA ASP A 56 3.22 -10.13 4.22
C ASP A 56 1.96 -9.27 4.21
N VAL A 57 0.80 -9.85 4.50
CA VAL A 57 -0.45 -9.11 4.64
C VAL A 57 -0.35 -8.12 5.80
N GLY A 58 0.31 -8.51 6.91
CA GLY A 58 0.61 -7.61 8.01
C GLY A 58 1.40 -6.37 7.58
N LYS A 59 2.44 -6.53 6.74
CA LYS A 59 3.18 -5.38 6.19
C LYS A 59 2.29 -4.46 5.37
N GLN A 60 1.42 -5.03 4.54
CA GLN A 60 0.49 -4.27 3.70
C GLN A 60 -0.56 -3.53 4.54
N MET A 61 -1.15 -4.17 5.54
CA MET A 61 -2.15 -3.53 6.41
C MET A 61 -1.56 -2.35 7.19
N ILE A 62 -0.36 -2.51 7.76
CA ILE A 62 0.32 -1.44 8.48
C ILE A 62 0.68 -0.31 7.52
N GLY A 63 1.25 -0.62 6.35
CA GLY A 63 1.56 0.38 5.33
C GLY A 63 0.34 1.14 4.81
N ALA A 64 -0.76 0.44 4.54
CA ALA A 64 -2.03 1.03 4.12
C ALA A 64 -2.61 1.96 5.17
N SER A 65 -2.55 1.56 6.45
CA SER A 65 -2.98 2.39 7.57
C SER A 65 -2.15 3.65 7.65
N THR A 66 -0.82 3.54 7.57
CA THR A 66 0.09 4.71 7.54
C THR A 66 -0.24 5.65 6.37
N GLY A 67 -0.42 5.11 5.17
CA GLY A 67 -0.80 5.90 3.99
C GLY A 67 -2.16 6.60 4.17
N HIS A 68 -3.15 5.90 4.73
CA HIS A 68 -4.48 6.45 4.99
C HIS A 68 -4.41 7.64 5.96
N PHE A 69 -3.75 7.50 7.12
CA PHE A 69 -3.61 8.62 8.07
C PHE A 69 -2.86 9.80 7.47
N MET A 70 -1.81 9.55 6.68
CA MET A 70 -1.08 10.62 5.98
C MET A 70 -1.93 11.29 4.91
N ASN A 71 -2.79 10.55 4.21
CA ASN A 71 -3.72 11.10 3.24
C ASN A 71 -4.69 12.09 3.90
N LEU A 72 -5.31 11.67 5.00
CA LEU A 72 -6.21 12.52 5.78
C LEU A 72 -5.50 13.79 6.26
N PHE A 73 -4.31 13.63 6.85
CA PHE A 73 -3.53 14.75 7.37
C PHE A 73 -3.18 15.76 6.27
N VAL A 74 -2.69 15.30 5.12
CA VAL A 74 -2.32 16.17 4.01
C VAL A 74 -3.53 16.90 3.45
N SER A 75 -4.66 16.23 3.25
CA SER A 75 -5.85 16.82 2.64
C SER A 75 -6.43 17.99 3.44
N ILE A 76 -6.33 17.94 4.77
CA ILE A 76 -6.75 19.04 5.66
C ILE A 76 -5.79 20.23 5.58
N GLN A 77 -4.52 20.00 5.24
CA GLN A 77 -3.49 21.04 5.19
C GLN A 77 -3.31 21.67 3.79
N MET A 78 -4.06 21.20 2.79
CA MET A 78 -3.92 21.71 1.42
C MET A 78 -4.50 23.14 1.28
N PRO A 79 -3.96 23.95 0.35
CA PRO A 79 -4.49 25.30 0.11
C PRO A 79 -5.96 25.29 -0.31
N PRO A 80 -6.75 26.32 0.05
CA PRO A 80 -8.20 26.39 -0.21
C PRO A 80 -8.51 26.76 -1.67
N VAL A 81 -8.01 25.98 -2.63
CA VAL A 81 -8.30 26.12 -4.07
C VAL A 81 -9.52 25.29 -4.47
N THR A 82 -9.74 24.16 -3.80
CA THR A 82 -10.89 23.24 -3.93
C THR A 82 -11.19 22.66 -2.54
N ASP A 83 -12.28 21.92 -2.39
CA ASP A 83 -12.70 21.36 -1.11
C ASP A 83 -11.81 20.18 -0.64
N GLU A 84 -12.01 19.77 0.60
CA GLU A 84 -11.23 18.72 1.27
C GLU A 84 -11.43 17.33 0.62
N CYS A 85 -12.62 17.05 0.10
CA CYS A 85 -12.98 15.78 -0.53
C CYS A 85 -12.30 15.67 -1.90
N ALA A 86 -12.32 16.73 -2.70
CA ALA A 86 -11.53 16.82 -3.92
C ALA A 86 -10.01 16.68 -3.65
N TRP A 87 -9.47 17.36 -2.62
CA TRP A 87 -8.08 17.21 -2.24
C TRP A 87 -7.73 15.79 -1.78
N TYR A 88 -8.60 15.16 -1.00
CA TYR A 88 -8.47 13.76 -0.62
C TYR A 88 -8.42 12.83 -1.83
N PHE A 89 -9.34 13.00 -2.77
CA PHE A 89 -9.34 12.22 -4.01
C PHE A 89 -8.03 12.37 -4.79
N LEU A 90 -7.59 13.60 -5.02
CA LEU A 90 -6.37 13.88 -5.79
C LEU A 90 -5.12 13.33 -5.09
N ASN A 91 -5.06 13.44 -3.76
CA ASN A 91 -3.97 12.88 -2.96
C ASN A 91 -3.94 11.35 -3.04
N PHE A 92 -5.10 10.72 -2.86
CA PHE A 92 -5.26 9.27 -2.95
C PHE A 92 -4.94 8.76 -4.37
N LEU A 93 -5.38 9.48 -5.41
CA LEU A 93 -5.04 9.14 -6.79
C LEU A 93 -3.54 9.30 -7.07
N GLY A 94 -2.91 10.33 -6.51
CA GLY A 94 -1.47 10.53 -6.54
C GLY A 94 -0.71 9.37 -5.88
N ASP A 95 -1.19 8.87 -4.75
CA ASP A 95 -0.63 7.69 -4.08
C ASP A 95 -0.80 6.42 -4.92
N CYS A 96 -1.97 6.19 -5.50
CA CYS A 96 -2.24 5.02 -6.34
C CYS A 96 -1.41 5.01 -7.63
N THR A 97 -1.04 6.18 -8.14
CA THR A 97 -0.28 6.36 -9.38
C THR A 97 1.20 6.56 -9.08
N LEU A 98 1.62 7.81 -8.89
CA LEU A 98 3.00 8.19 -8.66
C LEU A 98 3.58 7.54 -7.40
N GLY A 99 2.82 7.54 -6.29
CA GLY A 99 3.27 6.96 -5.03
C GLY A 99 3.56 5.46 -5.14
N MET A 100 2.69 4.71 -5.82
CA MET A 100 2.87 3.29 -6.04
C MET A 100 4.08 3.03 -6.96
N MET A 101 4.22 3.79 -8.06
CA MET A 101 5.37 3.67 -8.95
C MET A 101 6.70 3.95 -8.23
N LEU A 102 6.76 5.03 -7.44
CA LEU A 102 7.94 5.38 -6.65
C LEU A 102 8.25 4.31 -5.60
N SER A 103 7.24 3.84 -4.87
CA SER A 103 7.42 2.81 -3.84
C SER A 103 7.98 1.51 -4.43
N LEU A 104 7.53 1.12 -5.62
CA LEU A 104 8.08 -0.05 -6.33
C LEU A 104 9.52 0.17 -6.77
N ALA A 105 9.83 1.34 -7.37
CA ALA A 105 11.18 1.66 -7.80
C ALA A 105 12.16 1.70 -6.62
N LEU A 106 11.76 2.31 -5.51
CA LEU A 106 12.54 2.40 -4.27
C LEU A 106 12.72 1.03 -3.61
N LEU A 107 11.70 0.17 -3.63
CA LEU A 107 11.83 -1.20 -3.14
C LEU A 107 12.87 -1.97 -3.96
N ARG A 108 12.85 -1.86 -5.30
CA ARG A 108 13.85 -2.49 -6.17
C ARG A 108 15.25 -1.93 -5.90
N LEU A 109 15.38 -0.61 -5.79
CA LEU A 109 16.66 0.02 -5.44
C LEU A 109 17.19 -0.44 -4.09
N GLN A 110 16.32 -0.53 -3.07
CA GLN A 110 16.67 -1.03 -1.75
C GLN A 110 17.20 -2.48 -1.82
N GLN A 111 16.57 -3.34 -2.62
CA GLN A 111 17.01 -4.74 -2.80
C GLN A 111 18.40 -4.82 -3.45
N GLU A 112 18.65 -4.04 -4.51
CA GLU A 112 19.97 -3.98 -5.17
C GLU A 112 21.07 -3.43 -4.26
N LEU A 113 20.76 -2.40 -3.47
CA LEU A 113 21.68 -1.84 -2.49
C LEU A 113 21.95 -2.83 -1.35
N ALA A 114 20.92 -3.49 -0.85
CA ALA A 114 21.05 -4.51 0.18
C ALA A 114 21.89 -5.70 -0.32
N PHE A 115 21.76 -6.07 -1.59
CA PHE A 115 22.59 -7.09 -2.22
C PHE A 115 24.06 -6.65 -2.27
N SER A 116 24.31 -5.44 -2.78
CA SER A 116 25.65 -4.86 -2.90
C SER A 116 26.36 -4.67 -1.54
N LEU A 117 25.60 -4.37 -0.47
CA LEU A 117 26.11 -4.16 0.89
C LEU A 117 26.08 -5.43 1.76
N ASN A 118 25.71 -6.59 1.21
CA ASN A 118 25.55 -7.86 1.94
C ASN A 118 24.58 -7.82 3.15
N TRP A 119 23.50 -7.05 3.04
CA TRP A 119 22.44 -6.97 4.05
C TRP A 119 21.38 -8.08 3.91
N VAL A 120 21.77 -9.31 4.27
CA VAL A 120 20.99 -10.54 4.08
C VAL A 120 19.52 -10.46 4.55
N ASN A 121 19.23 -9.74 5.64
CA ASN A 121 17.88 -9.66 6.23
C ASN A 121 16.87 -8.82 5.43
N ILE A 122 17.33 -7.97 4.50
CA ILE A 122 16.45 -7.05 3.74
C ILE A 122 16.64 -7.15 2.22
N GLN A 123 17.54 -8.03 1.76
CA GLN A 123 17.79 -8.33 0.35
C GLN A 123 16.55 -8.90 -0.34
N GLU A 124 15.88 -9.86 0.29
CA GLU A 124 14.74 -10.57 -0.29
C GLU A 124 13.48 -10.28 0.53
N SER A 125 12.56 -9.49 -0.04
CA SER A 125 11.27 -9.24 0.61
C SER A 125 10.46 -10.52 0.72
N GLY A 126 9.91 -10.77 1.91
CA GLY A 126 9.11 -11.97 2.17
C GLY A 126 9.94 -13.22 2.52
N ASP A 127 11.26 -13.09 2.64
CA ASP A 127 12.10 -14.06 3.34
C ASP A 127 12.29 -13.65 4.81
N TYR A 128 11.87 -14.52 5.71
CA TYR A 128 11.95 -14.29 7.16
C TYR A 128 12.89 -15.28 7.86
N GLY A 129 13.63 -16.09 7.10
CA GLY A 129 14.45 -17.17 7.61
C GLY A 129 13.68 -18.47 7.87
N ASN A 130 14.42 -19.51 8.25
CA ASN A 130 13.90 -20.84 8.58
C ASN A 130 14.39 -21.26 9.98
N PRO A 131 13.56 -21.20 11.04
CA PRO A 131 12.14 -20.81 11.06
C PRO A 131 11.91 -19.28 10.87
N PRO A 132 10.70 -18.84 10.46
CA PRO A 132 10.38 -17.43 10.27
C PRO A 132 10.56 -16.58 11.54
N SER A 133 11.39 -15.55 11.46
CA SER A 133 11.72 -14.66 12.58
C SER A 133 10.98 -13.33 12.52
N TYR A 134 10.29 -12.97 13.60
CA TYR A 134 9.63 -11.67 13.74
C TYR A 134 10.60 -10.48 13.72
N ARG A 135 11.87 -10.69 14.08
CA ARG A 135 12.89 -9.61 14.03
C ARG A 135 13.21 -9.21 12.59
N VAL A 136 13.37 -10.19 11.70
CA VAL A 136 13.59 -9.96 10.27
C VAL A 136 12.35 -9.32 9.65
N TRP A 137 11.17 -9.81 10.02
CA TRP A 137 9.90 -9.20 9.60
C TRP A 137 9.79 -7.72 10.02
N LEU A 138 10.14 -7.38 11.27
CA LEU A 138 10.14 -5.99 11.75
C LEU A 138 11.13 -5.11 11.00
N LEU A 139 12.32 -5.62 10.66
CA LEU A 139 13.31 -4.88 9.85
C LEU A 139 12.80 -4.64 8.43
N GLN A 140 12.16 -5.62 7.80
CA GLN A 140 11.56 -5.44 6.48
C GLN A 140 10.34 -4.50 6.54
N LEU A 141 9.55 -4.57 7.61
CA LEU A 141 8.43 -3.65 7.83
C LEU A 141 8.93 -2.21 7.99
N SER A 142 9.97 -1.98 8.80
CA SER A 142 10.48 -0.62 9.01
C SER A 142 11.07 -0.05 7.71
N ALA A 143 11.81 -0.85 6.94
CA ALA A 143 12.31 -0.45 5.63
C ALA A 143 11.15 -0.10 4.66
N TRP A 144 10.09 -0.92 4.66
CA TRP A 144 8.89 -0.67 3.85
C TRP A 144 8.17 0.63 4.25
N LEU A 145 8.04 0.91 5.55
CA LEU A 145 7.45 2.16 6.03
C LEU A 145 8.29 3.39 5.66
N VAL A 146 9.62 3.28 5.69
CA VAL A 146 10.50 4.36 5.23
C VAL A 146 10.29 4.63 3.74
N ILE A 147 10.16 3.58 2.91
CA ILE A 147 9.84 3.73 1.48
C ILE A 147 8.51 4.44 1.29
N ILE A 148 7.46 4.01 2.00
CA ILE A 148 6.13 4.64 1.91
C ILE A 148 6.21 6.12 2.28
N LEU A 149 6.83 6.45 3.40
CA LEU A 149 6.92 7.84 3.88
C LEU A 149 7.74 8.71 2.93
N PHE A 150 8.85 8.20 2.40
CA PHE A 150 9.66 8.92 1.43
C PHE A 150 8.91 9.14 0.11
N SER A 151 8.25 8.10 -0.41
CA SER A 151 7.37 8.21 -1.58
C SER A 151 6.25 9.23 -1.34
N LYS A 152 5.64 9.21 -0.15
CA LYS A 152 4.58 10.14 0.23
C LYS A 152 5.08 11.58 0.25
N ALA A 153 6.27 11.82 0.82
CA ALA A 153 6.87 13.15 0.84
C ALA A 153 7.08 13.72 -0.57
N ILE A 154 7.49 12.87 -1.52
CA ILE A 154 7.63 13.28 -2.93
C ILE A 154 6.26 13.61 -3.54
N VAL A 155 5.26 12.74 -3.39
CA VAL A 155 3.90 12.97 -3.89
C VAL A 155 3.32 14.29 -3.35
N VAL A 156 3.44 14.51 -2.04
CA VAL A 156 2.96 15.74 -1.38
C VAL A 156 3.72 16.96 -1.90
N SER A 157 5.04 16.87 -2.09
CA SER A 157 5.84 17.97 -2.63
C SER A 157 5.38 18.37 -4.04
N VAL A 158 5.09 17.37 -4.89
CA VAL A 158 4.54 17.61 -6.24
C VAL A 158 3.15 18.24 -6.14
N MET A 159 2.29 17.76 -5.24
CA MET A 159 0.95 18.33 -5.03
C MET A 159 0.99 19.78 -4.58
N ILE A 160 1.88 20.15 -3.65
CA ILE A 160 2.03 21.53 -3.19
C ILE A 160 2.51 22.42 -4.34
N ALA A 161 3.53 21.97 -5.08
CA ALA A 161 4.07 22.71 -6.23
C ALA A 161 3.04 22.90 -7.35
N ALA A 162 2.16 21.92 -7.56
CA ALA A 162 1.11 21.94 -8.56
C ALA A 162 -0.30 22.24 -7.98
N SER A 163 -0.37 22.87 -6.80
CA SER A 163 -1.63 23.04 -6.07
C SER A 163 -2.69 23.83 -6.84
N THR A 164 -2.32 24.90 -7.53
CA THR A 164 -3.27 25.68 -8.35
C THR A 164 -3.86 24.88 -9.52
N PRO A 165 -3.07 24.29 -10.44
CA PRO A 165 -3.63 23.52 -11.54
C PRO A 165 -4.35 22.25 -11.08
N LEU A 166 -3.87 21.58 -10.02
CA LEU A 166 -4.55 20.40 -9.47
C LEU A 166 -5.87 20.77 -8.78
N GLY A 167 -5.91 21.87 -8.04
CA GLY A 167 -7.14 22.36 -7.42
C GLY A 167 -8.20 22.73 -8.45
N LEU A 168 -7.81 23.40 -9.54
CA LEU A 168 -8.73 23.69 -10.65
C LEU A 168 -9.22 22.41 -11.35
N LEU A 169 -8.37 21.40 -11.47
CA LEU A 169 -8.77 20.08 -11.97
C LEU A 169 -9.77 19.40 -11.02
N GLY A 170 -9.57 19.51 -9.70
CA GLY A 170 -10.50 19.02 -8.69
C GLY A 170 -11.86 19.69 -8.82
N GLU A 171 -11.89 21.02 -8.84
CA GLU A 171 -13.10 21.82 -9.05
C GLU A 171 -13.83 21.39 -10.34
N LEU A 172 -13.10 21.24 -11.46
CA LEU A 172 -13.71 20.80 -12.72
C LEU A 172 -14.27 19.38 -12.65
N LEU A 173 -13.57 18.46 -11.97
CA LEU A 173 -13.95 17.05 -11.88
C LEU A 173 -15.19 16.86 -11.01
N PHE A 174 -15.34 17.65 -9.94
CA PHE A 174 -16.43 17.57 -8.98
C PHE A 174 -17.51 18.64 -9.15
N HIS A 175 -17.36 19.58 -10.09
CA HIS A 175 -18.34 20.66 -10.35
C HIS A 175 -19.79 20.17 -10.47
N SER A 176 -20.01 19.02 -11.11
CA SER A 176 -21.35 18.45 -11.30
C SER A 176 -21.95 17.83 -10.03
N LEU A 177 -21.13 17.59 -9.00
CA LEU A 177 -21.51 16.96 -7.74
C LEU A 177 -21.70 17.95 -6.59
N HIS A 178 -21.40 19.25 -6.78
CA HIS A 178 -21.59 20.29 -5.75
C HIS A 178 -23.03 20.37 -5.21
N GLY A 179 -24.04 20.01 -6.02
CA GLY A 179 -25.43 19.96 -5.59
C GLY A 179 -25.80 18.73 -4.74
N TYR A 180 -24.89 17.76 -4.58
CA TYR A 180 -25.13 16.47 -3.93
C TYR A 180 -23.91 16.03 -3.08
N PRO A 181 -23.63 16.71 -1.95
CA PRO A 181 -22.43 16.47 -1.14
C PRO A 181 -22.32 15.01 -0.63
N PHE A 182 -23.44 14.37 -0.31
CA PHE A 182 -23.44 12.95 0.07
C PHE A 182 -23.00 12.02 -1.08
N ALA A 183 -23.41 12.32 -2.32
CA ALA A 183 -23.03 11.53 -3.48
C ALA A 183 -21.53 11.69 -3.80
N GLU A 184 -21.01 12.90 -3.66
CA GLU A 184 -19.59 13.20 -3.82
C GLU A 184 -18.75 12.42 -2.80
N LEU A 185 -19.10 12.50 -1.51
CA LEU A 185 -18.46 11.76 -0.43
C LEU A 185 -18.41 10.25 -0.72
N VAL A 186 -19.55 9.66 -1.10
CA VAL A 186 -19.65 8.23 -1.42
C VAL A 186 -18.76 7.87 -2.61
N LEU A 187 -18.75 8.69 -3.66
CA LEU A 187 -17.96 8.42 -4.86
C LEU A 187 -16.46 8.49 -4.58
N VAL A 188 -16.02 9.56 -3.92
CA VAL A 188 -14.62 9.89 -3.68
C VAL A 188 -13.98 9.00 -2.62
N MET A 189 -14.71 8.69 -1.55
CA MET A 189 -14.15 7.96 -0.40
C MET A 189 -14.45 6.46 -0.43
N ILE A 190 -15.43 6.02 -1.22
CA ILE A 190 -15.89 4.62 -1.22
C ILE A 190 -15.69 3.98 -2.58
N VAL A 191 -16.41 4.48 -3.59
CA VAL A 191 -16.50 3.78 -4.89
C VAL A 191 -15.14 3.77 -5.57
N CYS A 192 -14.51 4.92 -5.77
CA CYS A 192 -13.22 5.00 -6.44
C CYS A 192 -12.09 4.35 -5.62
N PRO A 193 -11.96 4.59 -4.30
CA PRO A 193 -10.94 3.94 -3.49
C PRO A 193 -11.11 2.43 -3.38
N SER A 194 -12.33 1.89 -3.39
CA SER A 194 -12.54 0.44 -3.33
C SER A 194 -11.85 -0.28 -4.49
N PHE A 195 -12.01 0.23 -5.71
CA PHE A 195 -11.40 -0.35 -6.90
C PHE A 195 -9.89 -0.15 -6.91
N LEU A 196 -9.43 1.08 -6.65
CA LEU A 196 -8.01 1.42 -6.69
C LEU A 196 -7.21 0.71 -5.59
N ASN A 197 -7.75 0.55 -4.38
CA ASN A 197 -7.10 -0.20 -3.31
C ASN A 197 -6.97 -1.69 -3.65
N VAL A 198 -7.98 -2.29 -4.30
CA VAL A 198 -7.89 -3.69 -4.77
C VAL A 198 -6.72 -3.85 -5.74
N VAL A 199 -6.61 -2.94 -6.72
CA VAL A 199 -5.50 -2.94 -7.67
C VAL A 199 -4.17 -2.73 -6.95
N GLN A 200 -4.10 -1.74 -6.07
CA GLN A 200 -2.90 -1.41 -5.30
C GLN A 200 -2.41 -2.60 -4.47
N PHE A 201 -3.29 -3.23 -3.67
CA PHE A 201 -2.93 -4.39 -2.86
C PHE A 201 -2.53 -5.58 -3.72
N TRP A 202 -3.18 -5.79 -4.87
CA TRP A 202 -2.78 -6.85 -5.78
C TRP A 202 -1.36 -6.63 -6.33
N ILE A 203 -1.04 -5.39 -6.73
CA ILE A 203 0.28 -5.03 -7.23
C ILE A 203 1.30 -5.15 -6.09
N GLN A 204 1.09 -4.50 -4.94
CA GLN A 204 1.99 -4.54 -3.80
C GLN A 204 2.29 -5.97 -3.36
N ASP A 205 1.27 -6.80 -3.19
CA ASP A 205 1.46 -8.20 -2.82
C ASP A 205 2.30 -8.97 -3.85
N SER A 206 2.22 -8.62 -5.14
CA SER A 206 3.04 -9.27 -6.18
C SER A 206 4.53 -8.93 -6.04
N PHE A 207 4.87 -7.73 -5.55
CA PHE A 207 6.25 -7.27 -5.40
C PHE A 207 6.83 -7.52 -4.01
N LEU A 208 6.00 -7.49 -2.96
CA LEU A 208 6.43 -7.80 -1.60
C LEU A 208 6.64 -9.31 -1.41
N LYS A 209 5.99 -10.12 -2.25
CA LYS A 209 6.19 -11.56 -2.31
C LYS A 209 7.59 -11.92 -2.77
N ARG A 210 8.16 -12.94 -2.12
CA ARG A 210 9.35 -13.63 -2.63
C ARG A 210 9.02 -14.36 -3.93
N ASP A 211 9.72 -14.04 -5.01
CA ASP A 211 9.67 -14.79 -6.26
C ASP A 211 10.37 -16.14 -6.11
N VAL A 212 9.64 -17.15 -5.64
CA VAL A 212 10.14 -18.54 -5.59
C VAL A 212 10.19 -19.15 -7.00
N SER A 213 9.46 -18.59 -7.98
CA SER A 213 9.47 -19.00 -9.39
C SER A 213 10.68 -18.50 -10.17
N VAL A 214 11.35 -17.46 -9.68
CA VAL A 214 12.60 -16.93 -10.24
C VAL A 214 13.73 -17.28 -9.27
N LEU A 215 13.92 -18.56 -9.00
CA LEU A 215 15.30 -18.98 -8.80
C LEU A 215 15.97 -18.75 -10.16
N PRO A 216 17.00 -17.88 -10.28
CA PRO A 216 17.83 -17.91 -11.47
C PRO A 216 18.21 -19.37 -11.70
N THR A 217 18.09 -19.88 -12.92
CA THR A 217 18.46 -21.26 -13.23
C THR A 217 19.86 -21.60 -12.70
N ALA A 218 20.73 -20.58 -12.56
CA ALA A 218 22.01 -20.63 -11.88
C ALA A 218 21.94 -21.03 -10.39
N TYR A 219 20.99 -20.49 -9.60
CA TYR A 219 20.81 -20.85 -8.19
C TYR A 219 20.14 -22.21 -8.01
N ALA A 220 19.15 -22.55 -8.84
CA ALA A 220 18.57 -23.90 -8.83
C ALA A 220 19.63 -24.97 -9.16
N ARG A 221 20.51 -24.69 -10.13
CA ARG A 221 21.65 -25.54 -10.47
C ARG A 221 22.70 -25.60 -9.35
N PHE A 222 22.99 -24.46 -8.70
CA PHE A 222 23.94 -24.41 -7.58
C PHE A 222 23.43 -25.21 -6.38
N ARG A 223 22.14 -25.08 -6.02
CA ARG A 223 21.53 -25.85 -4.92
C ARG A 223 21.56 -27.35 -5.20
N HIS A 224 21.22 -27.76 -6.42
CA HIS A 224 21.25 -29.17 -6.81
C HIS A 224 22.68 -29.74 -6.77
N SER A 225 23.68 -28.98 -7.27
CA SER A 225 25.08 -29.38 -7.22
C SER A 225 25.61 -29.44 -5.78
N PHE A 226 25.18 -28.52 -4.92
CA PHE A 226 25.55 -28.52 -3.51
C PHE A 226 24.93 -29.70 -2.76
N GLU A 227 23.64 -30.00 -2.96
CA GLU A 227 22.95 -31.16 -2.37
C GLU A 227 23.58 -32.49 -2.83
N GLU A 228 23.94 -32.60 -4.11
CA GLU A 228 24.62 -33.78 -4.67
C GLU A 228 26.04 -33.97 -4.09
N THR A 229 26.78 -32.87 -3.93
CA THR A 229 28.11 -32.86 -3.29
C THR A 229 28.02 -33.21 -1.80
N LEU A 230 26.98 -32.73 -1.11
CA LEU A 230 26.79 -33.02 0.30
C LEU A 230 26.41 -34.50 0.51
N GLN A 231 25.55 -35.05 -0.35
CA GLN A 231 25.20 -36.48 -0.31
C GLN A 231 26.39 -37.38 -0.61
N THR A 232 27.23 -37.04 -1.59
CA THR A 232 28.45 -37.82 -1.89
C THR A 232 29.43 -37.79 -0.72
N ASN A 233 29.63 -36.63 -0.10
CA ASN A 233 30.50 -36.51 1.08
C ASN A 233 29.95 -37.25 2.31
N LEU A 234 28.63 -37.28 2.49
CA LEU A 234 28.00 -38.05 3.57
C LEU A 234 28.10 -39.56 3.34
N LEU A 235 27.97 -40.01 2.08
CA LEU A 235 28.11 -41.42 1.72
C LEU A 235 29.56 -41.89 1.83
N SER A 236 30.54 -41.09 1.39
CA SER A 236 31.96 -41.44 1.54
C SER A 236 32.36 -41.57 3.01
N HIS A 237 31.81 -40.73 3.90
CA HIS A 237 32.10 -40.79 5.33
C HIS A 237 31.39 -41.95 6.05
N SER A 238 30.40 -42.59 5.43
CA SER A 238 29.68 -43.76 5.97
C SER A 238 30.31 -45.11 5.61
N HIS A 239 31.32 -45.10 4.73
CA HIS A 239 32.03 -46.27 4.24
C HIS A 239 33.49 -46.37 4.74
N GLU A 240 33.92 -45.43 5.60
CA GLU A 240 35.13 -45.52 6.43
C GLU A 240 34.76 -45.88 7.87
#